data_AF-A0A967BSY8-F1
#
_entry.id   AF-A0A967BSY8-F1
#
_cell.length_a   1.000
_cell.length_b   1.000
_cell.length_c   1.000
_cell.angle_alpha   90.00
_cell.angle_beta   90.00
_cell.angle_gamma   90.00
#
_symmetry.space_group_name_H-M   'P 1'
#
loop_
_entity.id
_entity.type
_entity.pdbx_description
1 polymer ?
#
loop_
_entity_poly.entity_id
_entity_poly.type
_entity_poly.pdbx_seq_one_letter_code
_entity_poly.pdbx_strand_id
1 'polypeptide(L)'
;MKTNRMRIFLISLLVVCISLLHYSTGENLPHLHILYRELYFLPLILGGLWYGLRGGLFTSLGVTACYLPFVLWRWNDFATADLNAVLEIILFNATAALIGGLRDRELRRHQEKLEAVAAMAGTVAHELNTPLQIVLGNAQLLQDDFEPDSTAYGKLEEIISDIHRLARLVRKMSNLERVELRPYAGDTKILSLDGNKDGPAVADGFRY
;
A
#
# COMPACT_ATOMS: atom_id res chain seq x y z
N MET A 1 -8.92 11.36 6.93
CA MET A 1 -9.91 12.16 6.15
C MET A 1 -9.34 13.48 5.62
N LYS A 2 -8.59 14.28 6.41
CA LYS A 2 -8.01 15.56 5.95
C LYS A 2 -7.11 15.42 4.70
N THR A 3 -6.26 14.39 4.65
CA THR A 3 -5.34 14.14 3.53
C THR A 3 -6.06 13.88 2.20
N ASN A 4 -7.21 13.21 2.22
CA ASN A 4 -7.93 12.90 0.99
C ASN A 4 -8.58 14.15 0.40
N ARG A 5 -9.18 14.99 1.25
CA ARG A 5 -9.74 16.29 0.82
C ARG A 5 -8.64 17.21 0.29
N MET A 6 -7.48 17.24 0.94
CA MET A 6 -6.31 18.00 0.47
C MET A 6 -5.83 17.53 -0.90
N ARG A 7 -5.73 16.22 -1.13
CA ARG A 7 -5.32 15.66 -2.43
C ARG A 7 -6.30 15.98 -3.55
N ILE A 8 -7.61 15.87 -3.29
CA ILE A 8 -8.65 16.25 -4.25
C ILE A 8 -8.55 17.75 -4.55
N PHE A 9 -8.48 18.58 -3.51
CA PHE A 9 -8.32 20.03 -3.66
C PHE A 9 -7.09 20.38 -4.50
N LEU A 10 -5.95 19.74 -4.25
CA LEU A 10 -4.71 19.95 -4.99
C LEU A 10 -4.85 19.56 -6.47
N ILE A 11 -5.43 18.39 -6.77
CA ILE A 11 -5.66 17.98 -8.17
C ILE A 11 -6.60 18.97 -8.86
N SER A 12 -7.72 19.33 -8.23
CA SER A 12 -8.67 20.30 -8.78
C SER A 12 -8.03 21.67 -9.00
N LEU A 13 -7.24 22.15 -8.04
CA LEU A 13 -6.50 23.40 -8.16
C LEU A 13 -5.51 23.36 -9.31
N LEU A 14 -4.75 22.27 -9.47
CA LEU A 14 -3.85 22.09 -10.61
C LEU A 14 -4.60 22.15 -11.94
N VAL A 15 -5.70 21.40 -12.07
CA VAL A 15 -6.51 21.39 -13.30
C VAL A 15 -6.99 22.81 -13.62
N VAL A 16 -7.58 23.51 -12.64
CA VAL A 16 -8.08 24.88 -12.84
C VAL A 16 -6.96 25.85 -13.18
N CYS A 17 -5.84 25.85 -12.45
CA CYS A 17 -4.71 26.75 -12.71
C CYS A 17 -4.10 26.50 -14.09
N ILE A 18 -3.90 25.24 -14.48
CA ILE A 18 -3.36 24.89 -15.80
C ILE A 18 -4.35 25.28 -16.89
N SER A 19 -5.65 25.06 -16.71
CA SER A 19 -6.68 25.50 -17.66
C SER A 19 -6.71 27.02 -17.82
N LEU A 20 -6.62 27.79 -16.74
CA LEU A 20 -6.56 29.25 -16.82
C LEU A 20 -5.32 29.73 -17.57
N LEU A 21 -4.14 29.17 -17.28
CA LEU A 21 -2.89 29.49 -17.98
C LEU A 21 -3.00 29.14 -19.47
N HIS A 22 -3.54 27.96 -19.78
CA HIS A 22 -3.71 27.50 -21.15
C HIS A 22 -4.62 28.43 -21.96
N TYR A 23 -5.78 28.81 -21.42
CA TYR A 23 -6.72 29.71 -22.08
C TYR A 23 -6.18 31.15 -22.20
N SER A 24 -5.33 31.59 -21.27
CA SER A 24 -4.70 32.92 -21.32
C SER A 24 -3.60 33.03 -22.38
N THR A 25 -3.14 31.90 -22.94
CA THR A 25 -2.02 31.88 -23.89
C THR A 25 -2.55 32.09 -25.31
N GLY A 26 -2.59 33.36 -25.73
CA GLY A 26 -2.94 33.72 -27.12
C GLY A 26 -1.87 33.28 -28.15
N GLU A 27 -2.19 33.41 -29.44
CA GLU A 27 -1.37 32.97 -30.59
C GLU A 27 0.07 33.50 -30.61
N ASN A 28 0.35 34.56 -29.86
CA ASN A 28 1.63 35.25 -29.88
C ASN A 28 2.80 34.46 -29.24
N LEU A 29 2.53 33.37 -28.50
CA LEU A 29 3.56 32.59 -27.78
C LEU A 29 3.34 31.06 -27.88
N PRO A 30 3.60 30.44 -29.05
CA PRO A 30 3.30 29.03 -29.31
C PRO A 30 4.05 28.05 -28.39
N HIS A 31 5.25 28.39 -27.92
CA HIS A 31 6.04 27.53 -27.04
C HIS A 31 5.41 27.36 -25.64
N LEU A 32 4.80 28.42 -25.10
CA LEU A 32 4.15 28.35 -23.79
C LEU A 32 2.89 27.49 -23.84
N HIS A 33 2.16 27.54 -24.96
CA HIS A 33 0.99 26.71 -25.17
C HIS A 33 1.32 25.21 -25.10
N ILE A 34 2.44 24.78 -25.70
CA ILE A 34 2.93 23.40 -25.64
C ILE A 34 3.31 23.01 -24.20
N LEU A 35 4.00 23.90 -23.48
CA LEU A 35 4.40 23.65 -22.08
C LEU A 35 3.19 23.47 -21.16
N TYR A 36 2.15 24.31 -21.30
CA TYR A 36 0.94 24.20 -20.48
C TYR A 36 0.14 22.93 -20.76
N ARG A 37 0.23 22.42 -21.99
CA ARG A 37 -0.28 21.09 -22.35
C ARG A 37 0.43 19.97 -21.61
N GLU A 38 1.76 19.99 -21.58
CA GLU A 38 2.54 19.00 -20.84
C GLU A 38 2.26 19.04 -19.32
N LEU A 39 1.94 20.21 -18.77
CA LEU A 39 1.58 20.37 -17.37
C LEU A 39 0.31 19.59 -16.98
N TYR A 40 -0.62 19.33 -17.90
CA TYR A 40 -1.80 18.51 -17.60
C TYR A 40 -1.46 17.05 -17.25
N PHE A 41 -0.27 16.54 -17.59
CA PHE A 41 0.19 15.23 -17.13
C PHE A 41 0.35 15.16 -15.61
N LEU A 42 0.62 16.27 -14.92
CA LEU A 42 0.79 16.28 -13.46
C LEU A 42 -0.49 15.85 -12.71
N PRO A 43 -1.65 16.51 -12.87
CA PRO A 43 -2.87 16.07 -12.20
C PRO A 43 -3.29 14.65 -12.63
N LEU A 44 -3.07 14.25 -13.88
CA LEU A 44 -3.34 12.89 -14.38
C LEU A 44 -2.55 11.82 -13.62
N ILE A 45 -1.23 12.01 -13.52
CA ILE A 45 -0.32 11.12 -12.80
C ILE A 45 -0.69 11.06 -11.32
N LEU A 46 -0.96 12.21 -10.69
CA LEU A 46 -1.37 12.27 -9.28
C LEU A 46 -2.70 11.56 -9.03
N GLY A 47 -3.68 11.73 -9.93
CA GLY A 47 -4.95 11.01 -9.89
C GLY A 47 -4.76 9.50 -9.93
N GLY A 48 -3.93 9.01 -10.86
CA GLY A 48 -3.60 7.60 -10.98
C GLY A 48 -2.82 7.03 -9.80
N LEU A 49 -1.82 7.76 -9.28
CA LEU A 49 -0.98 7.30 -8.17
C LEU A 49 -1.72 7.26 -6.83
N TRP A 50 -2.57 8.24 -6.55
CA TRP A 50 -3.27 8.32 -5.25
C TRP A 50 -4.56 7.52 -5.21
N TYR A 51 -5.24 7.36 -6.34
CA TYR A 51 -6.59 6.78 -6.40
C TYR A 51 -6.71 5.60 -7.38
N GLY A 52 -5.60 5.15 -7.95
CA GLY A 52 -5.57 3.99 -8.84
C GLY A 52 -6.20 4.27 -10.19
N LEU A 53 -6.65 3.21 -10.87
CA LEU A 53 -7.22 3.31 -12.21
C LEU A 53 -8.44 4.22 -12.25
N ARG A 54 -9.33 4.11 -11.27
CA ARG A 54 -10.58 4.89 -11.23
C ARG A 54 -10.30 6.38 -11.13
N GLY A 55 -9.46 6.80 -10.18
CA GLY A 55 -9.19 8.23 -10.03
C GLY A 55 -8.33 8.81 -11.14
N GLY A 56 -7.42 8.02 -11.73
CA GLY A 56 -6.72 8.40 -12.95
C GLY A 56 -7.71 8.72 -14.09
N LEU A 57 -8.62 7.79 -14.39
CA LEU A 57 -9.63 7.96 -15.45
C LEU A 57 -10.59 9.12 -15.18
N PHE A 58 -11.09 9.28 -13.95
CA PHE A 58 -11.93 10.44 -13.63
C PHE A 58 -11.19 11.77 -13.81
N THR A 59 -9.91 11.81 -13.44
CA THR A 59 -9.09 13.01 -13.62
C THR A 59 -8.84 13.26 -15.11
N SER A 60 -8.60 12.23 -15.92
CA SER A 60 -8.39 12.40 -17.36
C SER A 60 -9.62 12.84 -18.12
N LEU A 61 -10.78 12.32 -17.75
CA LEU A 61 -12.05 12.79 -18.29
C LEU A 61 -12.33 14.25 -17.90
N GLY A 62 -12.04 14.63 -16.65
CA GLY A 62 -12.16 16.02 -16.20
C GLY A 62 -11.24 16.97 -16.97
N VAL A 63 -9.96 16.61 -17.11
CA VAL A 63 -8.99 17.37 -17.92
C VAL A 63 -9.43 17.46 -19.37
N THR A 64 -9.88 16.35 -19.96
CA THR A 64 -10.39 16.33 -21.34
C THR A 64 -11.60 17.24 -21.50
N ALA A 65 -12.54 17.22 -20.55
CA ALA A 65 -13.72 18.09 -20.56
C ALA A 65 -13.36 19.58 -20.45
N CYS A 66 -12.30 19.93 -19.70
CA CYS A 66 -11.80 21.30 -19.63
C CYS A 66 -11.01 21.72 -20.89
N TYR A 67 -10.31 20.79 -21.53
CA TYR A 67 -9.48 21.05 -22.71
C TYR A 67 -10.28 21.09 -24.01
N LEU A 68 -11.30 20.23 -24.15
CA LEU A 68 -12.05 20.04 -25.38
C LEU A 68 -12.73 21.32 -25.92
N PRO A 69 -13.35 22.19 -25.10
CA PRO A 69 -13.95 23.42 -25.61
C PRO A 69 -12.94 24.36 -26.26
N PHE A 70 -11.69 24.39 -25.76
CA PHE A 70 -10.61 25.17 -26.37
C PHE A 70 -10.27 24.64 -27.77
N VAL A 71 -10.13 23.32 -27.90
CA VAL A 71 -9.86 22.65 -29.19
C VAL A 71 -10.99 22.93 -30.18
N LEU A 72 -12.24 22.81 -29.75
CA LEU A 72 -13.42 23.05 -30.59
C LEU A 72 -13.50 24.51 -31.06
N TRP A 73 -13.21 25.48 -30.19
CA TRP A 73 -13.17 26.90 -30.57
C TRP A 73 -12.09 27.17 -31.63
N ARG A 74 -10.97 26.45 -31.55
CA ARG A 74 -9.81 26.58 -32.44
C ARG A 74 -10.01 25.91 -33.81
N TRP A 75 -11.01 25.04 -33.94
CA TRP A 75 -11.23 24.10 -35.06
C TRP A 75 -11.68 24.74 -36.39
N ASN A 76 -11.28 25.99 -36.68
CA ASN A 76 -11.55 26.61 -37.99
C ASN A 76 -10.38 26.41 -38.98
N ASP A 77 -9.19 26.02 -38.53
CA ASP A 77 -7.97 25.86 -39.33
C ASP A 77 -7.42 24.41 -39.28
N PHE A 78 -7.95 23.55 -40.17
CA PHE A 78 -7.75 22.08 -40.23
C PHE A 78 -6.36 21.60 -40.72
N ALA A 79 -5.30 22.38 -40.57
CA ALA A 79 -4.06 22.16 -41.34
C ALA A 79 -3.03 21.20 -40.70
N THR A 80 -2.89 21.15 -39.37
CA THR A 80 -1.96 20.21 -38.64
C THR A 80 -2.16 20.21 -37.10
N ALA A 81 -2.72 21.29 -36.53
CA ALA A 81 -2.94 21.43 -35.09
C ALA A 81 -3.92 20.38 -34.51
N ASP A 82 -4.84 19.86 -35.33
CA ASP A 82 -5.91 18.96 -34.88
C ASP A 82 -5.42 17.55 -34.54
N LEU A 83 -4.45 17.01 -35.30
CA LEU A 83 -3.89 15.69 -35.01
C LEU A 83 -3.16 15.66 -33.67
N ASN A 84 -2.45 16.73 -33.33
CA ASN A 84 -1.76 16.85 -32.04
C ASN A 84 -2.77 16.90 -30.88
N ALA A 85 -3.88 17.64 -31.01
CA ALA A 85 -4.91 17.71 -29.98
C ALA A 85 -5.60 16.34 -29.77
N VAL A 86 -5.92 15.63 -30.85
CA VAL A 86 -6.50 14.27 -30.77
C VAL A 86 -5.52 13.28 -30.15
N LEU A 87 -4.26 13.26 -30.61
CA LEU A 87 -3.22 12.41 -30.05
C LEU A 87 -3.02 12.69 -28.56
N GLU A 88 -3.09 13.94 -28.16
CA GLU A 88 -2.92 14.32 -26.78
C GLU A 88 -4.07 13.88 -25.87
N ILE A 89 -5.33 14.02 -26.32
CA ILE A 89 -6.47 13.48 -25.59
C ILE A 89 -6.32 11.96 -25.42
N ILE A 90 -5.89 11.27 -26.48
CA ILE A 90 -5.59 9.83 -26.42
C ILE A 90 -4.47 9.56 -25.39
N LEU A 91 -3.37 10.31 -25.43
CA LEU A 91 -2.24 10.16 -24.51
C LEU A 91 -2.61 10.47 -23.07
N PHE A 92 -3.42 11.47 -22.77
CA PHE A 92 -3.90 11.75 -21.42
C PHE A 92 -4.67 10.57 -20.82
N ASN A 93 -5.60 10.01 -21.60
CA ASN A 93 -6.39 8.87 -21.17
C ASN A 93 -5.53 7.60 -21.06
N ALA A 94 -4.61 7.38 -22.01
CA ALA A 94 -3.67 6.27 -21.96
C ALA A 94 -2.74 6.36 -20.73
N THR A 95 -2.13 7.52 -20.47
CA THR A 95 -1.24 7.72 -19.33
C THR A 95 -1.98 7.55 -18.00
N ALA A 96 -3.18 8.11 -17.86
CA ALA A 96 -4.00 7.89 -16.67
C ALA A 96 -4.34 6.41 -16.44
N ALA A 97 -4.73 5.71 -17.51
CA ALA A 97 -5.03 4.28 -17.44
C ALA A 97 -3.78 3.44 -17.10
N LEU A 98 -2.63 3.76 -17.69
CA LEU A 98 -1.36 3.09 -17.44
C LEU A 98 -0.89 3.29 -15.99
N ILE A 99 -0.78 4.54 -15.54
CA ILE A 99 -0.33 4.87 -14.18
C ILE A 99 -1.29 4.27 -13.15
N GLY A 100 -2.59 4.48 -13.31
CA GLY A 100 -3.59 3.94 -12.39
C GLY A 100 -3.65 2.42 -12.39
N GLY A 101 -3.53 1.79 -13.57
CA GLY A 101 -3.50 0.33 -13.70
C GLY A 101 -2.25 -0.30 -13.08
N LEU A 102 -1.08 0.31 -13.27
CA LEU A 102 0.17 -0.10 -12.62
C LEU A 102 0.07 0.04 -11.11
N ARG A 103 -0.48 1.16 -10.62
CA ARG A 103 -0.70 1.38 -9.19
C ARG A 103 -1.56 0.30 -8.56
N ASP A 104 -2.69 -0.03 -9.20
CA ASP A 104 -3.61 -1.05 -8.68
C ASP A 104 -3.00 -2.46 -8.75
N ARG A 105 -2.24 -2.77 -9.82
CA ARG A 105 -1.51 -4.05 -9.92
C ARG A 105 -0.46 -4.20 -8.84
N GLU A 106 0.30 -3.15 -8.55
CA GLU A 106 1.33 -3.18 -7.51
C GLU A 106 0.70 -3.35 -6.13
N LEU A 107 -0.41 -2.65 -5.85
CA LEU A 107 -1.14 -2.81 -4.60
C LEU A 107 -1.70 -4.24 -4.45
N ARG A 108 -2.27 -4.82 -5.51
CA ARG A 108 -2.76 -6.21 -5.50
C ARG A 108 -1.63 -7.21 -5.26
N ARG A 109 -0.51 -7.10 -5.99
CA ARG A 109 0.65 -7.98 -5.79
C ARG A 109 1.22 -7.90 -4.37
N HIS A 110 1.25 -6.71 -3.78
CA HIS A 110 1.65 -6.57 -2.39
C HIS A 110 0.68 -7.26 -1.44
N GLN A 111 -0.63 -7.12 -1.65
CA GLN A 111 -1.65 -7.80 -0.84
C GLN A 111 -1.54 -9.31 -0.96
N GLU A 112 -1.46 -9.85 -2.18
CA GLU A 112 -1.30 -11.28 -2.46
C GLU A 112 -0.06 -11.87 -1.77
N LYS A 113 1.08 -11.14 -1.80
CA LYS A 113 2.29 -11.56 -1.09
C LYS A 113 2.08 -11.64 0.43
N LEU A 114 1.38 -10.66 1.01
CA LEU A 114 1.12 -10.65 2.45
C LEU A 114 0.12 -11.74 2.86
N GLU A 115 -0.89 -11.99 2.03
CA GLU A 115 -1.84 -13.09 2.21
C GLU A 115 -1.14 -14.46 2.13
N ALA A 116 -0.23 -14.64 1.17
CA ALA A 116 0.57 -15.86 1.08
C ALA A 116 1.45 -16.07 2.33
N VAL A 117 2.09 -15.02 2.83
CA VAL A 117 2.88 -15.09 4.08
C VAL A 117 1.99 -15.43 5.28
N ALA A 118 0.81 -14.80 5.38
CA ALA A 118 -0.15 -15.09 6.45
C ALA A 118 -0.63 -16.55 6.41
N ALA A 119 -0.96 -17.05 5.23
CA ALA A 119 -1.38 -18.44 5.03
C ALA A 119 -0.27 -19.42 5.41
N MET A 120 0.98 -19.20 4.98
CA MET A 120 2.12 -20.03 5.35
C MET A 120 2.37 -20.01 6.86
N ALA A 121 2.30 -18.84 7.51
CA ALA A 121 2.44 -18.73 8.97
C ALA A 121 1.35 -19.52 9.70
N GLY A 122 0.10 -19.46 9.22
CA GLY A 122 -1.01 -20.25 9.74
C GLY A 122 -0.78 -21.76 9.61
N THR A 123 -0.35 -22.23 8.44
CA THR A 123 -0.05 -23.65 8.20
C THR A 123 1.09 -24.15 9.08
N VAL A 124 2.23 -23.44 9.10
CA VAL A 124 3.38 -23.80 9.94
C VAL A 124 2.98 -23.82 11.42
N ALA A 125 2.19 -22.84 11.86
CA ALA A 125 1.75 -22.80 13.26
C ALA A 125 0.82 -23.98 13.61
N HIS A 126 -0.05 -24.38 12.69
CA HIS A 126 -0.87 -25.58 12.87
C HIS A 126 -0.01 -26.84 12.97
N GLU A 127 0.96 -27.01 12.07
CA GLU A 127 1.88 -28.14 12.06
C GLU A 127 2.80 -28.21 13.29
N LEU A 128 3.18 -27.06 13.87
CA LEU A 128 4.00 -27.01 15.09
C LEU A 128 3.20 -27.27 16.37
N ASN A 129 1.91 -26.92 16.41
CA ASN A 129 1.07 -27.17 17.59
C ASN A 129 0.99 -28.67 17.91
N THR A 130 0.89 -29.54 16.89
CA THR A 130 0.78 -30.98 17.06
C THR A 130 2.00 -31.61 17.78
N PRO A 131 3.24 -31.48 17.30
CA PRO A 131 4.40 -32.03 18.00
C PRO A 131 4.62 -31.35 19.35
N LEU A 132 4.33 -30.06 19.52
CA LEU A 132 4.41 -29.41 20.84
C LEU A 132 3.45 -30.04 21.85
N GLN A 133 2.21 -30.37 21.45
CA GLN A 133 1.27 -31.08 22.31
C GLN A 133 1.74 -32.48 22.66
N ILE A 134 2.36 -33.20 21.72
CA ILE A 134 2.94 -34.53 21.97
C ILE A 134 4.09 -34.45 22.97
N VAL A 135 5.04 -33.52 22.77
CA VAL A 135 6.18 -33.34 23.68
C VAL A 135 5.69 -32.89 25.06
N LEU A 136 4.71 -31.99 25.13
CA LEU A 136 4.09 -31.57 26.39
C LEU A 136 3.47 -32.76 27.13
N GLY A 137 2.65 -33.57 26.45
CA GLY A 137 2.00 -34.72 27.06
C GLY A 137 3.00 -35.76 27.57
N ASN A 138 4.04 -36.05 26.80
CA ASN A 138 5.11 -36.96 27.23
C ASN A 138 5.89 -36.42 28.43
N ALA A 139 6.20 -35.11 28.45
CA ALA A 139 6.89 -34.49 29.57
C ALA A 139 6.04 -34.51 30.85
N GLN A 140 4.73 -34.30 30.73
CA GLN A 140 3.78 -34.41 31.85
C GLN A 140 3.70 -35.84 32.39
N LEU A 141 3.53 -36.83 31.52
CA LEU A 141 3.52 -38.24 31.93
C LEU A 141 4.82 -38.66 32.61
N LEU A 142 5.97 -38.21 32.08
CA LEU A 142 7.26 -38.51 32.70
C LEU A 142 7.44 -37.80 34.05
N GLN A 143 6.85 -36.61 34.21
CA GLN A 143 6.89 -35.87 35.48
C GLN A 143 6.10 -36.56 36.58
N ASP A 144 4.97 -37.21 36.23
CA ASP A 144 4.13 -37.97 37.16
C ASP A 144 4.87 -39.16 37.82
N ASP A 145 5.97 -39.63 37.22
CA ASP A 145 6.80 -40.73 37.74
C ASP A 145 7.83 -40.27 38.80
N PHE A 146 7.99 -38.96 39.06
CA PHE A 146 9.01 -38.42 39.98
C PHE A 146 8.40 -37.69 41.19
N GLU A 147 9.07 -37.78 42.34
CA GLU A 147 8.69 -37.02 43.53
C GLU A 147 8.90 -35.51 43.33
N PRO A 148 8.00 -34.65 43.86
CA PRO A 148 8.08 -33.18 43.68
C PRO A 148 9.40 -32.53 44.14
N ASP A 149 10.03 -33.07 45.19
CA ASP A 149 11.30 -32.54 45.73
C ASP A 149 12.53 -33.04 44.97
N SER A 150 12.35 -33.93 43.97
CA SER A 150 13.45 -34.47 43.19
C SER A 150 13.98 -33.44 42.17
N THR A 151 15.29 -33.47 41.92
CA THR A 151 15.90 -32.64 40.87
C THR A 151 15.35 -32.93 39.47
N ALA A 152 14.90 -34.17 39.22
CA ALA A 152 14.30 -34.56 37.95
C ALA A 152 12.92 -33.89 37.72
N TYR A 153 12.09 -33.84 38.77
CA TYR A 153 10.79 -33.16 38.73
C TYR A 153 10.95 -31.67 38.39
N GLY A 154 11.87 -30.97 39.07
CA GLY A 154 12.13 -29.55 38.80
C GLY A 154 12.64 -29.27 37.38
N LYS A 155 13.45 -30.17 36.80
CA LYS A 155 13.89 -30.05 35.39
C LYS A 155 12.74 -30.26 34.41
N LEU A 156 11.83 -31.20 34.68
CA LEU A 156 10.64 -31.42 33.85
C LEU A 156 9.67 -30.25 33.92
N GLU A 157 9.53 -29.63 35.09
CA GLU A 157 8.74 -28.41 35.27
C GLU A 157 9.25 -27.26 34.38
N GLU A 158 10.57 -27.07 34.32
CA GLU A 158 11.21 -26.08 33.44
C GLU A 158 10.94 -26.38 31.96
N ILE A 159 11.09 -27.64 31.53
CA ILE A 159 10.79 -28.08 30.16
C ILE A 159 9.32 -27.82 29.80
N ILE A 160 8.39 -28.19 30.68
CA ILE A 160 6.95 -27.98 30.48
C ILE A 160 6.64 -26.48 30.36
N SER A 161 7.26 -25.64 31.18
CA SER A 161 7.12 -24.17 31.11
C SER A 161 7.61 -23.61 29.77
N ASP A 162 8.75 -24.10 29.27
CA ASP A 162 9.31 -23.72 27.97
C ASP A 162 8.42 -24.17 26.81
N ILE A 163 7.87 -25.39 26.85
CA ILE A 163 6.93 -25.87 25.83
C ILE A 163 5.67 -25.01 25.80
N HIS A 164 5.12 -24.63 26.96
CA HIS A 164 4.00 -23.69 27.03
C HIS A 164 4.35 -22.32 26.45
N ARG A 165 5.58 -21.83 26.68
CA ARG A 165 6.07 -20.58 26.10
C ARG A 165 6.16 -20.68 24.58
N LEU A 166 6.67 -21.78 24.04
CA LEU A 166 6.70 -22.04 22.59
C LEU A 166 5.28 -22.10 22.01
N ALA A 167 4.36 -22.83 22.64
CA ALA A 167 2.98 -22.93 22.19
C ALA A 167 2.28 -21.57 22.13
N ARG A 168 2.55 -20.67 23.11
CA ARG A 168 2.05 -19.29 23.07
C ARG A 168 2.60 -18.50 21.89
N LEU A 169 3.88 -18.65 21.55
CA LEU A 169 4.50 -17.97 20.40
C LEU A 169 3.93 -18.46 19.07
N VAL A 170 3.79 -19.79 18.93
CA VAL A 170 3.20 -20.41 17.73
C VAL A 170 1.75 -19.95 17.54
N ARG A 171 0.97 -19.85 18.63
CA ARG A 171 -0.42 -19.37 18.57
C ARG A 171 -0.56 -17.89 18.20
N LYS A 172 0.43 -17.06 18.56
CA LYS A 172 0.48 -15.67 18.07
C LYS A 172 0.71 -15.60 16.56
N MET A 173 1.50 -16.53 16.00
CA MET A 173 1.69 -16.63 14.54
C MET A 173 0.44 -17.16 13.82
N SER A 174 -0.33 -18.08 14.41
CA SER A 174 -1.55 -18.64 13.76
C SER A 174 -2.72 -17.66 13.68
N ASN A 175 -2.79 -16.68 14.58
CA ASN A 175 -3.89 -15.72 14.65
C ASN A 175 -3.66 -14.48 13.75
N LEU A 176 -2.70 -14.53 12.82
CA LEU A 176 -2.46 -13.46 11.86
C LEU A 176 -3.53 -13.51 10.75
N GLU A 177 -4.71 -12.96 11.03
CA GLU A 177 -5.75 -12.77 10.01
C GLU A 177 -5.30 -11.79 8.92
N ARG A 178 -4.36 -10.87 9.25
CA ARG A 178 -3.78 -9.93 8.29
C ARG A 178 -2.39 -9.50 8.71
N VAL A 179 -1.41 -9.73 7.85
CA VAL A 179 -0.06 -9.21 8.03
C VAL A 179 -0.03 -7.73 7.64
N GLU A 180 0.23 -6.86 8.61
CA GLU A 180 0.50 -5.45 8.36
C GLU A 180 1.99 -5.14 8.58
N LEU A 181 2.64 -4.61 7.54
CA LEU A 181 4.02 -4.13 7.63
C LEU A 181 4.01 -2.74 8.27
N ARG A 182 4.62 -2.61 9.45
CA ARG A 182 4.83 -1.31 10.08
C ARG A 182 6.23 -0.78 9.70
N PRO A 183 6.37 0.53 9.42
CA PRO A 183 7.68 1.14 9.30
C PRO A 183 8.37 1.07 10.67
N TYR A 184 9.55 0.46 10.72
CA TYR A 184 10.44 0.49 11.88
C TYR A 184 11.60 1.45 11.57
N ALA A 185 12.22 2.05 12.58
CA ALA A 185 13.24 3.09 12.41
C ALA A 185 14.32 2.69 11.38
N GLY A 186 14.46 3.47 10.30
CA GLY A 186 15.33 3.18 9.16
C GLY A 186 14.56 2.67 7.92
N ASP A 187 15.26 1.93 7.05
CA ASP A 187 14.70 1.35 5.79
C ASP A 187 14.11 -0.07 5.99
N THR A 188 14.12 -0.58 7.22
CA THR A 188 13.70 -1.95 7.53
C THR A 188 12.24 -1.99 7.99
N LYS A 189 11.42 -2.81 7.33
CA LYS A 189 10.03 -3.08 7.74
C LYS A 189 9.98 -4.38 8.52
N ILE A 190 9.35 -4.37 9.70
CA ILE A 190 9.21 -5.56 10.55
C ILE A 190 7.76 -6.05 10.47
N LEU A 191 7.61 -7.37 10.43
CA LEU A 191 6.34 -8.08 10.53
C LEU A 191 5.73 -7.84 11.92
N SER A 192 4.63 -7.08 12.00
CA SER A 192 3.90 -6.88 13.26
C SER A 192 3.01 -8.09 13.53
N LEU A 193 3.30 -8.83 14.60
CA LEU A 193 2.58 -10.05 14.97
C LEU A 193 1.38 -9.82 15.90
N ASP A 194 1.27 -8.63 16.50
CA ASP A 194 0.17 -8.30 17.40
C ASP A 194 -0.87 -7.45 16.64
N GLY A 195 -2.11 -7.95 16.55
CA GLY A 195 -3.29 -7.21 16.06
C GLY A 195 -3.74 -6.06 16.97
N ASN A 196 -2.93 -5.71 17.97
CA ASN A 196 -3.18 -4.58 18.86
C ASN A 196 -2.69 -3.28 18.19
N LYS A 197 -3.58 -2.27 18.17
CA LYS A 197 -3.24 -0.93 17.67
C LYS A 197 -2.25 -0.21 18.59
N ASP A 198 -2.14 -0.65 19.85
CA ASP A 198 -1.28 -0.06 20.87
C ASP A 198 -0.14 -1.04 21.23
N GLY A 199 0.85 -1.14 20.33
CA GLY A 199 2.17 -1.66 20.68
C GLY A 199 3.00 -0.54 21.31
N PRO A 200 3.92 -0.82 22.25
CA PRO A 200 4.59 0.22 23.02
C PRO A 200 5.31 1.18 22.06
N ALA A 201 4.95 2.47 22.16
CA ALA A 201 5.81 3.54 21.68
C ALA A 201 7.12 3.40 22.45
N VAL A 202 8.16 2.90 21.79
CA VAL A 202 9.46 2.75 22.45
C VAL A 202 9.96 4.16 22.72
N ALA A 203 9.92 4.48 24.02
CA ALA A 203 10.55 5.62 24.62
C ALA A 203 12.04 5.64 24.26
N ASP A 204 12.50 6.86 24.11
CA ASP A 204 13.88 7.26 23.92
C ASP A 204 14.83 6.56 24.92
N GLY A 205 16.01 6.18 24.42
CA GLY A 205 17.19 5.90 25.21
C GLY A 205 17.29 4.53 25.88
N PHE A 206 18.12 3.65 25.32
CA PHE A 206 19.13 2.95 26.13
C PHE A 206 20.44 2.87 25.35
N ARG A 207 21.39 3.70 25.82
CA ARG A 207 22.82 3.49 25.61
C ARG A 207 23.24 2.26 26.42
N TYR A 208 23.90 1.32 25.77
CA TYR A 208 25.13 0.69 26.27
C TYR A 208 26.08 0.57 25.09
#